data_AF-A0A353NIY9-F1
#
_entry.id   AF-A0A353NIY9-F1
#
_cell.length_a   1.000
_cell.length_b   1.000
_cell.length_c   1.000
_cell.angle_alpha   90.00
_cell.angle_beta   90.00
_cell.angle_gamma   90.00
#
_symmetry.space_group_name_H-M   'P 1'
#
loop_
_entity.id
_entity.type
_entity.pdbx_description
1 polymer ?
#
loop_
_entity_poly.entity_id
_entity_poly.type
_entity_poly.pdbx_seq_one_letter_code
_entity_poly.pdbx_strand_id
1 'polypeptide(L)' 'ANKGWKQAMVDNPEIRLGANVIRGKVTYRGVADAFGLECTDIGEF' A
#
# COMPACT_ATOMS: atom_id res chain seq x y z
N ALA A 1 10.21 9.08 14.34
CA ALA A 1 9.54 8.58 13.13
C ALA A 1 10.44 8.86 11.92
N ASN A 2 11.61 8.21 11.84
CA ASN A 2 12.72 8.68 11.00
C ASN A 2 13.10 7.70 9.88
N LYS A 3 12.39 6.57 9.75
CA LYS A 3 12.77 5.45 8.86
C LYS A 3 12.09 5.50 7.47
N GLY A 4 11.20 6.45 7.23
CA GLY A 4 10.36 6.49 6.02
C GLY A 4 9.30 5.39 6.01
N TRP A 5 8.24 5.60 5.23
CA TRP A 5 7.09 4.69 5.17
C TRP A 5 7.46 3.30 4.63
N LYS A 6 8.46 3.21 3.72
CA LYS A 6 8.93 1.93 3.17
C LYS A 6 9.44 1.00 4.26
N GLN A 7 10.37 1.49 5.10
CA GLN A 7 10.90 0.68 6.19
C GLN A 7 9.83 0.39 7.24
N ALA A 8 8.89 1.31 7.47
CA ALA A 8 7.77 1.06 8.38
C ALA A 8 6.86 -0.09 7.90
N MET A 9 6.66 -0.22 6.58
CA MET A 9 5.89 -1.33 5.99
C MET A 9 6.64 -2.67 6.03
N VAL A 10 7.98 -2.64 5.99
CA VAL A 10 8.83 -3.83 6.16
C VAL A 10 8.85 -4.26 7.63
N ASP A 11 9.06 -3.30 8.53
CA ASP A 11 9.15 -3.54 9.99
C ASP A 11 7.79 -3.93 10.58
N ASN A 12 6.68 -3.44 10.02
CA ASN A 12 5.33 -3.71 10.50
C ASN A 12 4.37 -4.05 9.33
N PRO A 13 3.99 -5.33 9.17
CA PRO A 13 3.04 -5.77 8.16
C PRO A 13 1.66 -5.11 8.24
N GLU A 14 1.20 -4.67 9.41
CA GLU A 14 -0.08 -3.97 9.55
C GLU A 14 -0.06 -2.61 8.87
N ILE A 15 1.08 -1.91 8.93
CA ILE A 15 1.27 -0.63 8.23
C ILE A 15 1.20 -0.84 6.71
N ARG A 16 1.73 -1.97 6.22
CA ARG A 16 1.64 -2.36 4.81
C ARG A 16 0.19 -2.62 4.39
N LEU A 17 -0.58 -3.32 5.21
CA LEU A 17 -1.98 -3.64 4.91
C LEU A 17 -2.90 -2.40 4.95
N GLY A 18 -2.55 -1.38 5.74
CA GLY A 18 -3.31 -0.13 5.83
C GLY A 18 -3.08 0.86 4.68
N ALA A 19 -2.13 0.61 3.77
CA ALA A 19 -1.88 1.53 2.66
C ALA A 19 -2.83 1.29 1.50
N ASN A 20 -3.66 2.31 1.23
CA ASN A 20 -4.64 2.28 0.12
C ASN A 20 -4.06 2.80 -1.20
N VAL A 21 -3.14 3.77 -1.15
CA VAL A 21 -2.57 4.41 -2.35
C VAL A 21 -1.08 4.71 -2.16
N ILE A 22 -0.25 4.33 -3.13
CA ILE A 22 1.18 4.65 -3.21
C ILE A 22 1.49 5.19 -4.60
N ARG A 23 2.05 6.41 -4.68
CA ARG A 23 2.42 7.07 -5.95
C ARG A 23 1.30 7.06 -7.01
N GLY A 24 0.05 7.22 -6.58
CA GLY A 24 -1.11 7.24 -7.46
C GLY A 24 -1.64 5.87 -7.89
N LYS A 25 -1.02 4.75 -7.47
CA LYS A 25 -1.56 3.41 -7.67
C LYS A 25 -2.29 2.91 -6.42
N VAL A 26 -3.38 2.20 -6.61
CA VAL A 26 -4.15 1.59 -5.51
C VAL A 26 -3.47 0.31 -5.08
N THR A 27 -3.23 0.16 -3.77
CA THR A 27 -2.52 -1.01 -3.20
C THR A 27 -3.40 -1.86 -2.30
N TYR A 28 -4.63 -1.41 -2.04
CA TYR A 28 -5.61 -2.15 -1.25
C TYR A 28 -6.73 -2.69 -2.14
N ARG A 29 -6.87 -4.01 -2.16
CA ARG A 29 -7.82 -4.73 -3.02
C ARG A 29 -9.27 -4.25 -2.83
N GLY A 30 -9.70 -3.99 -1.60
CA GLY A 30 -11.07 -3.55 -1.34
C GLY A 30 -11.41 -2.19 -1.97
N VAL A 31 -10.42 -1.29 -2.08
CA VAL A 31 -10.59 -0.01 -2.79
C VAL A 31 -10.58 -0.25 -4.29
N ALA A 32 -9.66 -1.08 -4.78
CA ALA A 32 -9.59 -1.43 -6.19
C ALA A 32 -10.92 -2.02 -6.70
N ASP A 33 -11.49 -2.98 -5.97
CA ASP A 33 -12.73 -3.65 -6.34
C ASP A 33 -13.95 -2.72 -6.23
N ALA A 34 -14.01 -1.86 -5.21
CA ALA A 34 -15.12 -0.92 -5.02
C ALA A 34 -15.20 0.15 -6.14
N PHE A 35 -14.05 0.53 -6.71
CA PHE A 35 -13.96 1.56 -7.74
C PHE A 35 -13.61 1.02 -9.14
N GLY A 36 -13.47 -0.30 -9.30
CA GLY A 36 -13.06 -0.92 -10.57
C GLY A 36 -11.66 -0.51 -11.04
N LEU A 37 -10.74 -0.26 -10.11
CA LEU A 37 -9.36 0.19 -10.37
C LEU A 37 -8.39 -1.00 -10.35
N GLU A 38 -7.20 -0.81 -10.94
CA GLU A 38 -6.12 -1.79 -10.86
C GLU A 38 -5.49 -1.78 -9.45
N CYS A 39 -5.32 -2.97 -8.87
CA CYS A 39 -4.62 -3.14 -7.59
C CYS A 39 -3.17 -3.56 -7.86
N THR A 40 -2.22 -2.73 -7.42
CA THR A 40 -0.78 -2.98 -7.53
C THR A 40 -0.22 -3.51 -6.21
N ASP A 41 0.68 -4.48 -6.28
CA ASP A 41 1.35 -4.97 -5.07
C ASP A 41 2.34 -3.92 -4.53
N ILE A 42 2.37 -3.74 -3.21
CA ILE A 42 3.31 -2.81 -2.55
C ILE A 42 4.76 -3.22 -2.80
N GLY A 43 5.03 -4.51 -2.99
CA GLY A 43 6.35 -5.06 -3.32
C GLY A 43 6.90 -4.61 -4.67
N GLU A 44 6.10 -3.98 -5.54
CA GLU A 44 6.58 -3.39 -6.80
C GLU A 44 7.27 -2.02 -6.62
N PHE A 45 7.31 -1.46 -5.40
CA PHE A 45 7.79 -0.09 -5.14
C PHE A 45 9.10 0.03 -4.36
#